data_AF-X0XZH5-F1
#
_entry.id   AF-X0XZH5-F1
#
_cell.length_a   1.000
_cell.length_b   1.000
_cell.length_c   1.000
_cell.angle_alpha   90.00
_cell.angle_beta   90.00
_cell.angle_gamma   90.00
#
_symmetry.space_group_name_H-M   'P 1'
#
loop_
_entity.id
_entity.type
_entity.pdbx_description
1 polymer ?
#
loop_
_entity_poly.entity_id
_entity_poly.type
_entity_poly.pdbx_seq_one_letter_code
_entity_poly.pdbx_strand_id
1 'polypeptide(L)'
;KFIKDRTPDDRLPTEERKKISKVKVTKKKLSRAVGELKKAADIGSKEFKKWFGNSKVVDGKGNPLVVYHGTTVSTSFEYFEDFSGGAGWFSESPLISDAYAGVMLEGSPTEVVANSRVLPVYLSIINPLDLMVRGLNDYDSLSATVFHERAGIPGNLTDWWEGDPFEHDEVWSFLATATLASHLRLFNFDGIKVQDDAYGKEITTWRVLSGKQIKSIFNIGTWSLKTGKMSYSIGTKEGIAQSHTG
;
A
#
# COMPACT_ATOMS: atom_id res chain seq x y z
N LYS A 1 -0.16 40.36 38.09
CA LYS A 1 1.28 40.07 38.29
C LYS A 1 1.49 38.65 37.77
N PHE A 2 2.06 38.51 36.57
CA PHE A 2 2.14 37.25 35.82
C PHE A 2 2.94 36.18 36.59
N ILE A 3 2.36 34.99 36.74
CA ILE A 3 3.08 33.78 37.12
C ILE A 3 3.90 33.40 35.87
N LYS A 4 5.23 33.49 35.96
CA LYS A 4 6.12 32.95 34.92
C LYS A 4 6.06 31.42 35.01
N ASP A 5 5.58 30.81 33.93
CA ASP A 5 5.63 29.38 33.70
C ASP A 5 7.07 28.86 33.83
N ARG A 6 7.27 27.93 34.78
CA ARG A 6 8.47 27.10 34.81
C ARG A 6 8.25 25.96 33.81
N THR A 7 9.14 25.79 32.85
CA THR A 7 9.11 24.67 31.92
C THR A 7 9.37 23.35 32.65
N PRO A 8 8.82 22.21 32.19
CA PRO A 8 8.92 20.90 32.86
C PRO A 8 10.35 20.42 33.16
N ASP A 9 11.34 20.96 32.45
CA ASP A 9 12.75 20.57 32.48
C ASP A 9 13.49 20.99 33.77
N ASP A 10 12.92 21.90 34.56
CA ASP A 10 13.57 22.41 35.77
C ASP A 10 13.51 21.47 36.98
N ARG A 11 12.85 20.32 36.87
CA ARG A 11 12.67 19.36 37.97
C ARG A 11 13.58 18.12 37.91
N LEU A 12 14.46 18.00 36.90
CA LEU A 12 15.30 16.82 36.74
C LEU A 12 16.71 17.02 37.37
N PRO A 13 17.23 16.01 38.11
CA PRO A 13 18.57 16.06 38.72
C PRO A 13 19.70 16.26 37.69
N THR A 14 20.78 16.92 38.10
CA THR A 14 21.91 17.37 37.27
C THR A 14 22.57 16.25 36.44
N GLU A 15 22.50 15.01 36.90
CA GLU A 15 23.06 13.84 36.20
C GLU A 15 22.21 13.37 35.00
N GLU A 16 20.88 13.57 35.03
CA GLU A 16 20.02 13.31 33.87
C GLU A 16 20.21 14.35 32.77
N ARG A 17 20.44 15.63 33.12
CA ARG A 17 20.78 16.68 32.14
C ARG A 17 22.09 16.37 31.41
N LYS A 18 23.08 15.77 32.08
CA LYS A 18 24.33 15.31 31.44
C LYS A 18 24.10 14.12 30.50
N LYS A 19 23.21 13.17 30.84
CA LYS A 19 22.79 12.10 29.92
C LYS A 19 22.07 12.67 28.69
N ILE A 20 21.15 13.62 28.87
CA ILE A 20 20.43 14.28 27.76
C ILE A 20 21.41 15.06 26.86
N SER A 21 22.46 15.67 27.42
CA SER A 21 23.52 16.33 26.63
C SER A 21 24.38 15.36 25.80
N LYS A 22 24.52 14.09 26.22
CA LYS A 22 25.18 13.02 25.45
C LYS A 22 24.24 12.34 24.45
N VAL A 23 22.91 12.46 24.65
CA VAL A 23 21.86 12.10 23.67
C VAL A 23 21.69 13.17 22.59
N LYS A 24 22.51 14.25 22.59
CA LYS A 24 22.87 14.93 21.34
C LYS A 24 23.71 14.00 20.46
N VAL A 25 23.04 12.99 19.91
CA VAL A 25 23.27 12.56 18.53
C VAL A 25 23.52 13.84 17.76
N THR A 26 24.76 14.05 17.37
CA THR A 26 25.23 15.33 16.84
C THR A 26 24.26 15.70 15.73
N LYS A 27 23.70 16.92 15.72
CA LYS A 27 22.82 17.40 14.64
C LYS A 27 23.44 17.14 13.25
N LYS A 28 24.78 17.04 13.17
CA LYS A 28 25.57 16.65 12.00
C LYS A 28 25.48 15.15 11.61
N LYS A 29 25.35 14.24 12.57
CA LYS A 29 25.13 12.80 12.35
C LYS A 29 23.65 12.51 12.03
N LEU A 30 22.74 13.25 12.67
CA LEU A 30 21.32 13.26 12.31
C LEU A 30 21.12 13.91 10.92
N SER A 31 21.79 15.01 10.58
CA SER A 31 21.73 15.61 9.23
C SER A 31 22.43 14.78 8.16
N ARG A 32 23.32 13.85 8.54
CA ARG A 32 23.94 12.88 7.62
C ARG A 32 23.07 11.64 7.44
N ALA A 33 22.37 11.20 8.49
CA ALA A 33 21.34 10.16 8.40
C ALA A 33 20.06 10.65 7.70
N VAL A 34 19.70 11.93 7.88
CA VAL A 34 18.66 12.65 7.13
C VAL A 34 19.20 13.09 5.74
N GLY A 35 20.52 13.13 5.58
CA GLY A 35 21.21 13.45 4.32
C GLY A 35 21.24 12.31 3.29
N GLU A 36 20.77 11.12 3.65
CA GLU A 36 20.47 10.01 2.73
C GLU A 36 18.97 9.84 2.48
N LEU A 37 18.14 10.85 2.77
CA LEU A 37 16.80 10.93 2.20
C LEU A 37 16.95 11.15 0.70
N LYS A 38 16.84 10.06 -0.08
CA LYS A 38 16.74 10.13 -1.54
C LYS A 38 15.65 11.13 -1.90
N LYS A 39 15.99 12.05 -2.84
CA LYS A 39 15.11 13.12 -3.30
C LYS A 39 13.72 12.56 -3.65
N ALA A 40 12.67 13.16 -3.09
CA ALA A 40 11.30 12.80 -3.43
C ALA A 40 11.04 12.98 -4.94
N ALA A 41 10.15 12.14 -5.46
CA ALA A 41 9.61 12.20 -6.80
C ALA A 41 9.16 13.63 -7.16
N ASP A 42 9.57 14.10 -8.34
CA ASP A 42 8.99 15.32 -8.92
C ASP A 42 7.64 14.99 -9.58
N ILE A 43 6.56 15.12 -8.80
CA ILE A 43 5.19 14.90 -9.28
C ILE A 43 4.70 16.02 -10.22
N GLY A 44 5.44 17.13 -10.32
CA GLY A 44 5.17 18.21 -11.27
C GLY A 44 5.71 17.94 -12.68
N SER A 45 6.62 16.97 -12.80
CA SER A 45 7.27 16.59 -14.06
C SER A 45 6.28 16.12 -15.13
N LYS A 46 6.66 16.27 -16.41
CA LYS A 46 5.83 15.83 -17.53
C LYS A 46 5.70 14.31 -17.55
N GLU A 47 6.75 13.62 -17.14
CA GLU A 47 6.86 12.18 -17.07
C GLU A 47 5.91 11.61 -16.02
N PHE A 48 5.90 12.20 -14.81
CA PHE A 48 4.93 11.83 -13.77
C PHE A 48 3.50 12.02 -14.26
N LYS A 49 3.17 13.21 -14.76
CA LYS A 49 1.80 13.53 -15.23
C LYS A 49 1.33 12.58 -16.33
N LYS A 50 2.23 12.20 -17.24
CA LYS A 50 1.94 11.24 -18.31
C LYS A 50 1.68 9.84 -17.78
N TRP A 51 2.48 9.39 -16.81
CA TRP A 51 2.33 8.05 -16.23
C TRP A 51 1.14 7.96 -15.28
N PHE A 52 0.94 8.96 -14.42
CA PHE A 52 -0.16 9.03 -13.46
C PHE A 52 -1.49 9.29 -14.18
N GLY A 53 -1.46 10.10 -15.25
CA GLY A 53 -2.60 10.32 -16.13
C GLY A 53 -3.85 10.78 -15.37
N ASN A 54 -4.97 10.09 -15.63
CA ASN A 54 -6.25 10.32 -14.98
C ASN A 54 -6.50 9.33 -13.82
N SER A 55 -5.43 8.92 -13.12
CA SER A 55 -5.55 7.97 -12.01
C SER A 55 -6.59 8.41 -11.00
N LYS A 56 -7.36 7.45 -10.48
CA LYS A 56 -8.39 7.66 -9.47
C LYS A 56 -7.85 7.60 -8.04
N VAL A 57 -6.56 7.29 -7.88
CA VAL A 57 -5.88 7.23 -6.57
C VAL A 57 -5.41 8.64 -6.19
N VAL A 58 -6.36 9.48 -5.81
CA VAL A 58 -6.15 10.91 -5.48
C VAL A 58 -6.75 11.27 -4.12
N ASP A 59 -6.24 12.33 -3.49
CA ASP A 59 -6.79 12.87 -2.26
C ASP A 59 -8.12 13.62 -2.51
N GLY A 60 -8.78 14.10 -1.45
CA GLY A 60 -10.03 14.86 -1.56
C GLY A 60 -9.94 16.20 -2.33
N LYS A 61 -8.73 16.62 -2.71
CA LYS A 61 -8.48 17.81 -3.56
C LYS A 61 -8.07 17.42 -4.99
N GLY A 62 -7.99 16.12 -5.31
CA GLY A 62 -7.57 15.62 -6.61
C GLY A 62 -6.05 15.53 -6.81
N ASN A 63 -5.24 15.72 -5.76
CA ASN A 63 -3.79 15.54 -5.86
C ASN A 63 -3.45 14.05 -5.82
N PRO A 64 -2.33 13.61 -6.43
CA PRO A 64 -1.86 12.23 -6.32
C PRO A 64 -1.76 11.78 -4.85
N LEU A 65 -2.43 10.68 -4.51
CA LEU A 65 -2.42 10.13 -3.17
C LEU A 65 -1.26 9.14 -2.99
N VAL A 66 -0.56 9.26 -1.87
CA VAL A 66 0.42 8.25 -1.44
C VAL A 66 -0.34 7.14 -0.74
N VAL A 67 -0.14 5.91 -1.20
CA VAL A 67 -0.67 4.69 -0.58
C VAL A 67 0.48 3.78 -0.19
N TYR A 68 0.17 2.74 0.57
CA TYR A 68 1.15 1.96 1.30
C TYR A 68 1.03 0.47 0.99
N HIS A 69 2.18 -0.18 0.84
CA HIS A 69 2.27 -1.63 0.66
C HIS A 69 3.11 -2.24 1.76
N GLY A 70 2.55 -3.21 2.47
CA GLY A 70 3.29 -4.02 3.43
C GLY A 70 4.07 -5.11 2.71
N THR A 71 5.33 -5.29 3.05
CA THR A 71 6.18 -6.34 2.46
C THR A 71 7.15 -6.88 3.49
N THR A 72 7.44 -8.17 3.40
CA THR A 72 8.43 -8.88 4.22
C THR A 72 9.72 -9.16 3.46
N VAL A 73 9.77 -8.78 2.17
CA VAL A 73 10.98 -8.84 1.34
C VAL A 73 12.11 -8.06 2.02
N SER A 74 13.10 -8.83 2.48
CA SER A 74 14.23 -8.40 3.30
C SER A 74 15.29 -7.61 2.54
N THR A 75 15.23 -7.66 1.21
CA THR A 75 16.14 -6.98 0.29
C THR A 75 15.49 -5.73 -0.31
N SER A 76 16.30 -4.74 -0.73
CA SER A 76 15.78 -3.71 -1.64
C SER A 76 15.34 -4.36 -2.93
N PHE A 77 14.22 -3.90 -3.45
CA PHE A 77 13.81 -4.23 -4.80
C PHE A 77 13.46 -3.00 -5.60
N GLU A 78 13.71 -3.08 -6.90
CA GLU A 78 13.45 -2.00 -7.84
C GLU A 78 12.19 -2.23 -8.68
N TYR A 79 11.60 -3.42 -8.63
CA TYR A 79 10.54 -3.84 -9.54
C TYR A 79 9.40 -4.53 -8.80
N PHE A 80 8.18 -4.24 -9.23
CA PHE A 80 7.04 -5.14 -9.04
C PHE A 80 6.83 -5.94 -10.33
N GLU A 81 6.70 -7.25 -10.19
CA GLU A 81 6.26 -8.12 -11.28
C GLU A 81 4.73 -8.04 -11.43
N ASP A 82 4.22 -8.58 -12.54
CA ASP A 82 2.78 -8.79 -12.66
C ASP A 82 2.40 -9.96 -11.73
N PHE A 83 1.36 -9.78 -10.91
CA PHE A 83 1.02 -10.62 -9.77
C PHE A 83 0.45 -12.00 -10.18
N SER A 84 1.29 -12.89 -10.70
CA SER A 84 0.88 -14.18 -11.29
C SER A 84 0.43 -15.23 -10.28
N GLY A 85 0.74 -15.05 -8.99
CA GLY A 85 0.36 -15.98 -7.91
C GLY A 85 -0.36 -15.31 -6.74
N GLY A 86 -0.63 -14.00 -6.80
CA GLY A 86 -1.17 -13.22 -5.68
C GLY A 86 -1.76 -11.87 -6.12
N ALA A 87 -1.91 -10.93 -5.19
CA ALA A 87 -2.47 -9.60 -5.48
C ALA A 87 -1.62 -8.46 -4.93
N GLY A 88 -1.48 -7.41 -5.73
CA GLY A 88 -0.84 -6.16 -5.31
C GLY A 88 -1.81 -5.28 -4.56
N TRP A 89 -1.92 -5.49 -3.25
CA TRP A 89 -2.77 -4.70 -2.35
C TRP A 89 -2.02 -3.50 -1.77
N PHE A 90 -2.71 -2.36 -1.74
CA PHE A 90 -2.20 -1.08 -1.24
C PHE A 90 -3.25 -0.37 -0.41
N SER A 91 -2.92 0.07 0.80
CA SER A 91 -3.85 0.75 1.70
C SER A 91 -3.56 2.25 1.76
N GLU A 92 -4.59 3.07 1.97
CA GLU A 92 -4.41 4.47 2.36
C GLU A 92 -3.84 4.62 3.79
N SER A 93 -3.84 3.53 4.59
CA SER A 93 -3.31 3.52 5.95
C SER A 93 -1.97 2.77 6.04
N PRO A 94 -0.87 3.42 6.43
CA PRO A 94 0.42 2.74 6.60
C PRO A 94 0.38 1.73 7.75
N LEU A 95 -0.44 1.98 8.78
CA LEU A 95 -0.61 1.07 9.92
C LEU A 95 -1.22 -0.26 9.48
N ILE A 96 -2.19 -0.22 8.57
CA ILE A 96 -2.84 -1.43 8.07
C ILE A 96 -1.91 -2.21 7.15
N SER A 97 -1.19 -1.51 6.28
CA SER A 97 -0.16 -2.15 5.46
C SER A 97 0.91 -2.83 6.30
N ASP A 98 1.35 -2.21 7.40
CA ASP A 98 2.31 -2.81 8.33
C ASP A 98 1.74 -4.05 9.02
N ALA A 99 0.48 -3.94 9.49
CA ALA A 99 -0.23 -5.05 10.13
C ALA A 99 -0.35 -6.26 9.19
N TYR A 100 -0.73 -6.06 7.91
CA TYR A 100 -0.78 -7.17 6.95
C TYR A 100 0.60 -7.77 6.68
N ALA A 101 1.67 -6.97 6.62
CA ALA A 101 3.02 -7.53 6.47
C ALA A 101 3.45 -8.39 7.69
N GLY A 102 3.00 -8.03 8.89
CA GLY A 102 3.27 -8.79 10.12
C GLY A 102 2.36 -10.02 10.32
N VAL A 103 1.08 -9.94 9.92
CA VAL A 103 0.07 -10.98 10.16
C VAL A 103 0.09 -12.08 9.09
N MET A 104 0.41 -11.76 7.85
CA MET A 104 0.37 -12.70 6.70
C MET A 104 1.40 -13.83 6.75
N LEU A 105 2.24 -13.92 7.79
CA LEU A 105 3.23 -15.01 7.90
C LEU A 105 2.98 -16.02 9.01
N GLU A 106 2.33 -15.70 10.14
CA GLU A 106 2.49 -16.58 11.32
C GLU A 106 1.28 -16.78 12.24
N GLY A 107 0.05 -16.37 11.88
CA GLY A 107 -1.14 -16.74 12.68
C GLY A 107 -1.07 -16.38 14.18
N SER A 108 -0.12 -15.52 14.56
CA SER A 108 0.26 -15.21 15.93
C SER A 108 0.69 -13.75 15.98
N PRO A 109 -0.04 -12.88 16.69
CA PRO A 109 0.20 -11.43 16.72
C PRO A 109 1.46 -11.00 17.50
N THR A 110 2.37 -11.92 17.84
CA THR A 110 3.45 -11.67 18.81
C THR A 110 4.87 -11.74 18.25
N GLU A 111 5.09 -12.26 17.03
CA GLU A 111 6.42 -12.25 16.44
C GLU A 111 6.57 -11.06 15.49
N VAL A 112 7.54 -10.18 15.79
CA VAL A 112 8.00 -9.19 14.82
C VAL A 112 8.62 -9.97 13.68
N VAL A 113 7.86 -10.15 12.61
CA VAL A 113 8.35 -10.76 11.37
C VAL A 113 9.61 -10.02 10.95
N ALA A 114 10.74 -10.75 10.96
CA ALA A 114 12.00 -10.20 10.53
C ALA A 114 11.84 -9.61 9.12
N ASN A 115 12.17 -8.32 8.98
CA ASN A 115 12.17 -7.55 7.73
C ASN A 115 10.80 -7.06 7.21
N SER A 116 9.74 -7.09 8.02
CA SER A 116 8.51 -6.33 7.68
C SER A 116 8.83 -4.84 7.49
N ARG A 117 8.31 -4.25 6.40
CA ARG A 117 8.38 -2.81 6.12
C ARG A 117 7.21 -2.34 5.29
N VAL A 118 6.92 -1.05 5.41
CA VAL A 118 5.89 -0.36 4.62
C VAL A 118 6.53 0.46 3.50
N LEU A 119 6.00 0.33 2.29
CA LEU A 119 6.44 1.05 1.10
C LEU A 119 5.43 2.12 0.69
N PRO A 120 5.79 3.41 0.76
CA PRO A 120 4.99 4.47 0.17
C PRO A 120 5.16 4.50 -1.36
N VAL A 121 4.03 4.47 -2.07
CA VAL A 121 3.99 4.47 -3.54
C VAL A 121 2.89 5.40 -4.07
N TYR A 122 3.01 5.74 -5.34
CA TYR A 122 1.91 6.22 -6.17
C TYR A 122 1.39 5.09 -7.04
N LEU A 123 0.09 5.12 -7.33
CA LEU A 123 -0.57 4.18 -8.24
C LEU A 123 -1.17 4.89 -9.45
N SER A 124 -1.02 4.28 -10.63
CA SER A 124 -1.72 4.68 -11.85
C SER A 124 -2.84 3.69 -12.15
N ILE A 125 -4.04 3.99 -11.63
CA ILE A 125 -5.27 3.20 -11.84
C ILE A 125 -6.32 4.13 -12.44
N ILE A 126 -6.56 4.02 -13.74
CA ILE A 126 -7.40 4.91 -14.53
C ILE A 126 -8.88 4.53 -14.43
N ASN A 127 -9.18 3.23 -14.45
CA ASN A 127 -10.53 2.68 -14.42
C ASN A 127 -10.61 1.55 -13.38
N PRO A 128 -10.68 1.89 -12.07
CA PRO A 128 -10.90 0.89 -11.04
C PRO A 128 -12.30 0.32 -11.14
N LEU A 129 -12.44 -0.98 -10.89
CA LEU A 129 -13.70 -1.54 -10.44
C LEU A 129 -13.94 -1.02 -9.01
N ASP A 130 -14.94 -0.14 -8.85
CA ASP A 130 -15.27 0.45 -7.56
C ASP A 130 -16.24 -0.44 -6.79
N LEU A 131 -15.71 -1.15 -5.78
CA LEU A 131 -16.45 -2.01 -4.86
C LEU A 131 -16.52 -1.36 -3.47
N MET A 132 -16.54 -0.03 -3.37
CA MET A 132 -16.82 0.66 -2.10
C MET A 132 -18.28 0.41 -1.71
N VAL A 133 -18.50 -0.70 -1.01
CA VAL A 133 -19.78 -1.12 -0.44
C VAL A 133 -19.55 -1.38 1.04
N ARG A 134 -20.53 -0.98 1.86
CA ARG A 134 -20.42 -1.12 3.30
C ARG A 134 -20.49 -2.60 3.68
N GLY A 135 -19.58 -3.03 4.54
CA GLY A 135 -19.59 -4.36 5.10
C GLY A 135 -19.15 -5.44 4.12
N LEU A 136 -18.20 -5.15 3.20
CA LEU A 136 -17.65 -6.12 2.22
C LEU A 136 -17.36 -7.52 2.79
N ASN A 137 -17.05 -7.62 4.08
CA ASN A 137 -16.79 -8.87 4.80
C ASN A 137 -18.07 -9.61 5.22
N ASP A 138 -19.19 -8.91 5.34
CA ASP A 138 -20.53 -9.47 5.47
C ASP A 138 -20.94 -9.98 4.09
N TYR A 139 -20.99 -11.31 3.93
CA TYR A 139 -21.30 -12.04 2.69
C TYR A 139 -22.48 -11.46 1.86
N ASP A 140 -23.50 -10.91 2.52
CA ASP A 140 -24.65 -10.28 1.85
C ASP A 140 -24.31 -8.98 1.11
N SER A 141 -23.17 -8.34 1.42
CA SER A 141 -22.81 -7.00 0.94
C SER A 141 -22.15 -6.98 -0.45
N LEU A 142 -21.37 -8.01 -0.77
CA LEU A 142 -20.88 -8.27 -2.12
C LEU A 142 -21.71 -9.38 -2.76
N SER A 143 -23.04 -9.27 -2.65
CA SER A 143 -23.92 -10.13 -3.43
C SER A 143 -23.47 -10.10 -4.90
N ALA A 144 -23.55 -11.25 -5.57
CA ALA A 144 -23.22 -11.37 -6.99
C ALA A 144 -23.83 -10.20 -7.79
N THR A 145 -25.05 -9.78 -7.45
CA THR A 145 -25.77 -8.63 -8.00
C THR A 145 -24.97 -7.33 -7.96
N VAL A 146 -24.39 -6.95 -6.81
CA VAL A 146 -23.65 -5.69 -6.68
C VAL A 146 -22.36 -5.72 -7.50
N PHE A 147 -21.69 -6.87 -7.51
CA PHE A 147 -20.52 -7.07 -8.37
C PHE A 147 -20.92 -6.99 -9.86
N HIS A 148 -22.03 -7.62 -10.28
CA HIS A 148 -22.50 -7.57 -11.66
C HIS A 148 -22.91 -6.17 -12.09
N GLU A 149 -23.66 -5.44 -11.26
CA GLU A 149 -24.09 -4.07 -11.55
C GLU A 149 -22.90 -3.12 -11.72
N ARG A 150 -21.90 -3.24 -10.84
CA ARG A 150 -20.75 -2.33 -10.84
C ARG A 150 -19.67 -2.72 -11.83
N ALA A 151 -19.44 -4.01 -12.05
CA ALA A 151 -18.48 -4.49 -13.01
C ALA A 151 -19.04 -4.50 -14.45
N GLY A 152 -20.37 -4.51 -14.62
CA GLY A 152 -20.98 -4.63 -15.93
C GLY A 152 -20.60 -5.93 -16.65
N ILE A 153 -20.22 -6.96 -15.88
CA ILE A 153 -19.76 -8.25 -16.40
C ILE A 153 -20.99 -9.18 -16.53
N PRO A 154 -21.34 -9.62 -17.75
CA PRO A 154 -22.43 -10.57 -17.96
C PRO A 154 -22.09 -11.97 -17.43
N GLY A 155 -23.08 -12.68 -16.89
CA GLY A 155 -22.95 -14.04 -16.31
C GLY A 155 -23.31 -14.05 -14.82
N ASN A 156 -23.31 -15.22 -14.15
CA ASN A 156 -23.41 -15.30 -12.68
C ASN A 156 -22.01 -15.34 -12.08
N LEU A 157 -21.75 -14.67 -10.95
CA LEU A 157 -20.43 -14.62 -10.29
C LEU A 157 -19.87 -16.03 -10.02
N THR A 158 -20.75 -16.98 -9.72
CA THR A 158 -20.45 -18.40 -9.53
C THR A 158 -19.87 -19.08 -10.77
N ASP A 159 -20.12 -18.55 -11.98
CA ASP A 159 -19.52 -19.06 -13.23
C ASP A 159 -18.01 -18.71 -13.32
N TRP A 160 -17.55 -17.79 -12.47
CA TRP A 160 -16.18 -17.27 -12.40
C TRP A 160 -15.47 -17.72 -11.11
N TRP A 161 -16.18 -18.49 -10.29
CA TRP A 161 -15.75 -18.96 -8.99
C TRP A 161 -15.29 -20.41 -9.10
N GLU A 162 -14.02 -20.67 -8.77
CA GLU A 162 -13.52 -22.04 -8.59
C GLU A 162 -13.68 -22.41 -7.10
N GLY A 163 -14.80 -23.02 -6.71
CA GLY A 163 -15.05 -23.39 -5.30
C GLY A 163 -16.53 -23.37 -4.88
N ASP A 164 -16.80 -23.63 -3.60
CA ASP A 164 -18.14 -23.47 -3.00
C ASP A 164 -18.27 -22.02 -2.47
N PRO A 165 -19.14 -21.18 -3.06
CA PRO A 165 -19.31 -19.78 -2.67
C PRO A 165 -19.89 -19.57 -1.27
N PHE A 166 -20.16 -20.63 -0.48
CA PHE A 166 -20.78 -20.55 0.85
C PHE A 166 -19.79 -20.70 2.02
N GLU A 167 -18.47 -20.78 1.79
CA GLU A 167 -17.49 -20.73 2.87
C GLU A 167 -17.02 -19.28 3.15
N HIS A 168 -17.30 -18.80 4.36
CA HIS A 168 -16.95 -17.45 4.82
C HIS A 168 -15.43 -17.28 4.96
N ASP A 169 -14.76 -16.93 3.85
CA ASP A 169 -13.42 -16.30 3.77
C ASP A 169 -13.03 -15.99 2.29
N GLU A 170 -13.90 -16.27 1.32
CA GLU A 170 -13.50 -16.33 -0.09
C GLU A 170 -13.57 -15.01 -0.88
N VAL A 171 -14.23 -13.94 -0.41
CA VAL A 171 -14.32 -12.68 -1.21
C VAL A 171 -12.94 -12.07 -1.45
N TRP A 172 -12.08 -11.98 -0.43
CA TRP A 172 -10.72 -11.47 -0.59
C TRP A 172 -9.86 -12.42 -1.44
N SER A 173 -10.05 -13.74 -1.29
CA SER A 173 -9.38 -14.77 -2.10
C SER A 173 -9.77 -14.67 -3.58
N PHE A 174 -11.07 -14.53 -3.88
CA PHE A 174 -11.61 -14.29 -5.21
C PHE A 174 -11.07 -12.99 -5.81
N LEU A 175 -11.14 -11.90 -5.04
CA LEU A 175 -10.59 -10.60 -5.41
C LEU A 175 -9.08 -10.63 -5.62
N ALA A 176 -8.37 -11.64 -5.11
CA ALA A 176 -6.94 -11.82 -5.30
C ALA A 176 -6.57 -12.71 -6.50
N THR A 177 -7.51 -13.44 -7.11
CA THR A 177 -7.19 -14.41 -8.18
C THR A 177 -6.65 -13.77 -9.47
N ALA A 178 -5.78 -14.51 -10.15
CA ALA A 178 -5.26 -14.14 -11.48
C ALA A 178 -6.36 -14.23 -12.56
N THR A 179 -7.32 -15.15 -12.41
CA THR A 179 -8.49 -15.30 -13.28
C THR A 179 -9.34 -14.04 -13.27
N LEU A 180 -9.75 -13.55 -12.10
CA LEU A 180 -10.48 -12.29 -12.00
C LEU A 180 -9.68 -11.13 -12.59
N ALA A 181 -8.38 -11.02 -12.29
CA ALA A 181 -7.55 -9.95 -12.87
C ALA A 181 -7.53 -9.98 -14.41
N SER A 182 -7.53 -11.16 -15.01
CA SER A 182 -7.57 -11.33 -16.47
C SER A 182 -8.90 -10.87 -17.05
N HIS A 183 -10.00 -11.22 -16.39
CA HIS A 183 -11.33 -10.79 -16.80
C HIS A 183 -11.53 -9.28 -16.65
N LEU A 184 -11.13 -8.70 -15.51
CA LEU A 184 -11.18 -7.24 -15.31
C LEU A 184 -10.45 -6.50 -16.43
N ARG A 185 -9.28 -6.97 -16.86
CA ARG A 185 -8.56 -6.39 -18.01
C ARG A 185 -9.34 -6.51 -19.32
N LEU A 186 -10.04 -7.62 -19.57
CA LEU A 186 -10.90 -7.78 -20.75
C LEU A 186 -12.08 -6.79 -20.74
N PHE A 187 -12.60 -6.46 -19.56
CA PHE A 187 -13.66 -5.46 -19.37
C PHE A 187 -13.12 -4.04 -19.12
N ASN A 188 -11.86 -3.78 -19.51
CA ASN A 188 -11.22 -2.47 -19.46
C ASN A 188 -11.06 -1.87 -18.05
N PHE A 189 -11.10 -2.69 -17.00
CA PHE A 189 -10.67 -2.30 -15.66
C PHE A 189 -9.16 -2.51 -15.51
N ASP A 190 -8.51 -1.62 -14.76
CA ASP A 190 -7.07 -1.69 -14.47
C ASP A 190 -6.76 -1.74 -12.96
N GLY A 191 -7.77 -1.84 -12.11
CA GLY A 191 -7.60 -2.02 -10.68
C GLY A 191 -8.92 -2.32 -9.98
N ILE A 192 -8.86 -2.51 -8.67
CA ILE A 192 -10.03 -2.67 -7.80
C ILE A 192 -9.88 -1.66 -6.66
N LYS A 193 -10.97 -0.99 -6.30
CA LYS A 193 -11.08 -0.15 -5.11
C LYS A 193 -12.08 -0.78 -4.16
N VAL A 194 -11.68 -1.05 -2.93
CA VAL A 194 -12.51 -1.74 -1.93
C VAL A 194 -12.46 -1.02 -0.59
N GLN A 195 -13.54 -1.14 0.16
CA GLN A 195 -13.60 -0.73 1.55
C GLN A 195 -13.13 -1.87 2.46
N ASP A 196 -12.03 -1.64 3.14
CA ASP A 196 -11.47 -2.52 4.17
C ASP A 196 -11.92 -2.00 5.56
N ASP A 197 -12.10 -2.89 6.53
CA ASP A 197 -12.58 -2.57 7.89
C ASP A 197 -11.58 -2.96 8.98
N ALA A 198 -10.28 -2.86 8.70
CA ALA A 198 -9.26 -3.21 9.68
C ALA A 198 -9.33 -2.35 10.98
N TYR A 199 -9.45 -3.04 12.12
CA TYR A 199 -9.47 -2.46 13.48
C TYR A 199 -10.61 -1.45 13.72
N GLY A 200 -11.79 -1.68 13.14
CA GLY A 200 -12.98 -0.84 13.37
C GLY A 200 -12.90 0.52 12.69
N LYS A 201 -12.05 0.66 11.67
CA LYS A 201 -11.95 1.84 10.82
C LYS A 201 -12.17 1.46 9.37
N GLU A 202 -13.05 2.20 8.70
CA GLU A 202 -13.21 2.09 7.25
C GLU A 202 -12.00 2.70 6.55
N ILE A 203 -11.33 1.92 5.72
CA ILE A 203 -10.11 2.28 5.02
C ILE A 203 -10.27 1.90 3.56
N THR A 204 -9.85 2.77 2.64
CA THR A 204 -9.79 2.40 1.24
C THR A 204 -8.54 1.56 0.99
N THR A 205 -8.74 0.41 0.36
CA THR A 205 -7.66 -0.46 -0.13
C THR A 205 -7.79 -0.63 -1.65
N TRP A 206 -6.66 -0.68 -2.32
CA TRP A 206 -6.53 -0.71 -3.78
C TRP A 206 -5.82 -1.97 -4.23
N ARG A 207 -6.36 -2.67 -5.22
CA ARG A 207 -5.66 -3.70 -5.99
C ARG A 207 -5.20 -3.13 -7.31
N VAL A 208 -3.92 -3.29 -7.63
CA VAL A 208 -3.42 -3.09 -9.00
C VAL A 208 -3.45 -4.40 -9.78
N LEU A 209 -3.61 -4.33 -11.09
CA LEU A 209 -3.56 -5.49 -11.97
C LEU A 209 -2.19 -5.66 -12.65
N SER A 210 -1.27 -4.71 -12.53
CA SER A 210 0.07 -4.81 -13.09
C SER A 210 1.11 -4.08 -12.23
N GLY A 211 2.31 -4.67 -12.13
CA GLY A 211 3.45 -4.03 -11.47
C GLY A 211 3.85 -2.69 -12.11
N LYS A 212 3.49 -2.48 -13.38
CA LYS A 212 3.75 -1.25 -14.16
C LYS A 212 2.98 -0.04 -13.62
N GLN A 213 1.89 -0.28 -12.88
CA GLN A 213 1.04 0.74 -12.28
C GLN A 213 1.58 1.29 -10.97
N ILE A 214 2.72 0.80 -10.49
CA ILE A 214 3.25 1.16 -9.18
C ILE A 214 4.58 1.88 -9.35
N LYS A 215 4.75 3.02 -8.65
CA LYS A 215 6.03 3.72 -8.56
C LYS A 215 6.25 4.21 -7.15
N SER A 216 7.48 4.08 -6.68
CA SER A 216 7.92 4.61 -5.38
C SER A 216 7.79 6.13 -5.34
N ILE A 217 7.51 6.69 -4.16
CA ILE A 217 7.56 8.15 -3.94
C ILE A 217 8.98 8.73 -4.10
N PHE A 218 10.00 7.88 -4.26
CA PHE A 218 11.38 8.25 -4.51
C PHE A 218 11.80 8.01 -5.97
N ASN A 219 10.84 7.81 -6.88
CA ASN A 219 11.12 7.56 -8.29
C ASN A 219 11.67 8.82 -8.98
N ILE A 220 12.89 8.71 -9.54
CA ILE A 220 13.61 9.81 -10.20
C ILE A 220 13.76 9.65 -11.72
N GLY A 221 13.00 8.77 -12.38
CA GLY A 221 13.07 8.74 -13.85
C GLY A 221 12.31 7.65 -14.61
N THR A 222 11.71 6.66 -13.94
CA THR A 222 11.06 5.52 -14.64
C THR A 222 9.54 5.64 -14.67
N TRP A 223 8.98 6.85 -14.72
CA TRP A 223 7.54 7.09 -14.87
C TRP A 223 7.01 6.53 -16.20
N SER A 224 6.84 5.21 -16.27
CA SER A 224 6.61 4.43 -17.47
C SER A 224 5.74 3.23 -17.14
N LEU A 225 4.67 3.07 -17.93
CA LEU A 225 3.82 1.88 -17.92
C LEU A 225 4.44 0.72 -18.70
N LYS A 226 5.63 0.87 -19.29
CA LYS A 226 6.32 -0.22 -20.01
C LYS A 226 7.07 -1.18 -19.09
N THR A 227 7.29 -0.79 -17.83
CA THR A 227 8.10 -1.56 -16.89
C THR A 227 7.55 -1.44 -15.47
N GLY A 228 7.63 -2.54 -14.72
CA GLY A 228 7.37 -2.57 -13.28
C GLY A 228 8.44 -1.89 -12.42
N LYS A 229 9.47 -1.30 -13.05
CA LYS A 229 10.52 -0.56 -12.34
C LYS A 229 9.93 0.61 -11.57
N MET A 230 9.99 0.56 -10.25
CA MET A 230 9.63 1.65 -9.33
C MET A 230 10.77 2.65 -9.13
N SER A 231 11.99 2.21 -9.39
CA SER A 231 13.28 2.91 -9.28
C SER A 231 13.84 3.23 -7.88
N TYR A 232 13.20 2.80 -6.77
CA TYR A 232 13.86 2.42 -5.50
C TYR A 232 12.83 1.97 -4.42
N SER A 233 13.11 0.90 -3.66
CA SER A 233 12.46 0.60 -2.37
C SER A 233 13.55 0.44 -1.28
N ILE A 234 13.36 1.01 -0.09
CA ILE A 234 14.43 1.11 0.92
C ILE A 234 14.65 -0.24 1.64
N GLY A 235 15.74 -0.94 1.33
CA GLY A 235 16.26 -2.14 2.01
C GLY A 235 17.67 -2.38 1.49
N THR A 236 18.60 -2.98 2.21
CA THR A 236 19.98 -3.13 1.71
C THR A 236 20.14 -4.40 0.88
N LYS A 237 20.63 -4.25 -0.36
CA LYS A 237 20.94 -5.25 -1.41
C LYS A 237 19.79 -5.66 -2.32
N GLU A 238 20.10 -5.78 -3.61
CA GLU A 238 19.19 -5.95 -4.75
C GLU A 238 18.45 -7.29 -4.72
N GLY A 239 17.13 -7.25 -4.92
CA GLY A 239 16.24 -8.39 -5.05
C GLY A 239 14.99 -8.02 -5.85
N ILE A 240 14.24 -9.01 -6.30
CA ILE A 240 12.94 -8.84 -6.96
C ILE A 240 11.88 -9.10 -5.88
N ALA A 241 10.85 -8.24 -5.78
CA ALA A 241 9.70 -8.56 -4.94
C ALA A 241 8.71 -9.41 -5.73
N GLN A 242 8.57 -10.66 -5.33
CA GLN A 242 7.45 -11.51 -5.72
C GLN A 242 6.41 -11.45 -4.59
N SER A 243 5.16 -11.16 -4.93
CA SER A 243 4.04 -11.41 -4.02
C SER A 243 3.98 -12.92 -3.78
N HIS A 244 4.48 -13.38 -2.64
CA HIS A 244 4.33 -14.77 -2.24
C HIS A 244 2.92 -14.94 -1.68
N THR A 245 2.13 -15.76 -2.35
CA THR A 245 0.94 -16.42 -1.82
C THR A 245 0.99 -17.85 -2.34
N GLY A 246 1.08 -18.81 -1.41
CA GLY A 246 1.18 -20.25 -1.69
C GLY A 246 2.61 -20.77 -1.69
#